data_AF-A0A926U8P6-F1
#
_entry.id   AF-A0A926U8P6-F1
#
_cell.length_a   1.000
_cell.length_b   1.000
_cell.length_c   1.000
_cell.angle_alpha   90.00
_cell.angle_beta   90.00
_cell.angle_gamma   90.00
#
_symmetry.space_group_name_H-M   'P 1'
#
loop_
_entity.id
_entity.type
_entity.pdbx_description
1 polymer ?
#
loop_
_entity_poly.entity_id
_entity_poly.type
_entity_poly.pdbx_seq_one_letter_code
_entity_poly.pdbx_strand_id
1 'polypeptide(L)'
;MSIKLLLSSGIAASLATAPVAFGRDGDWIQFLFGQPPKLTQVSGREVEEDEDTSFRFGSFYQVRLTDEITVRPGMFAVTNLEHDESNNTIFVWTLRTIFEF
;
A
#
# COMPACT_ATOMS: atom_id res chain seq x y z
N MET A 1 -0.61 31.33 17.39
CA MET A 1 0.64 30.58 17.16
C MET A 1 0.30 29.43 16.22
N SER A 2 0.80 29.43 14.98
CA SER A 2 0.52 28.38 14.01
C SER A 2 1.74 27.49 13.85
N ILE A 3 1.59 26.20 14.14
CA ILE A 3 2.58 25.17 13.84
C ILE A 3 2.39 24.74 12.39
N LYS A 4 3.43 24.89 11.56
CA LYS A 4 3.47 24.31 10.20
C LYS A 4 4.29 23.03 10.23
N LEU A 5 3.71 21.97 9.67
CA LEU A 5 4.31 20.66 9.47
C LEU A 5 4.70 20.54 7.99
N LEU A 6 5.91 20.07 7.70
CA LEU A 6 6.37 19.77 6.36
C LEU A 6 6.46 18.23 6.20
N LEU A 7 5.84 17.72 5.14
CA LEU A 7 5.83 16.30 4.78
C LEU A 7 6.63 16.08 3.49
N SER A 8 7.36 14.98 3.39
CA SER A 8 8.00 14.54 2.14
C SER A 8 6.97 13.98 1.15
N SER A 9 7.25 14.06 -0.15
CA SER A 9 6.45 13.37 -1.17
C SER A 9 6.71 11.86 -1.11
N GLY A 10 5.68 11.06 -0.88
CA GLY A 10 5.73 9.61 -1.08
C GLY A 10 5.66 9.24 -2.57
N ILE A 11 6.30 8.14 -2.97
CA ILE A 11 6.24 7.62 -4.35
C ILE A 11 5.46 6.30 -4.32
N ALA A 12 4.53 6.12 -5.26
CA ALA A 12 3.81 4.85 -5.42
C ALA A 12 3.80 4.43 -6.89
N ALA A 13 4.05 3.16 -7.12
CA ALA A 13 3.91 2.48 -8.40
C ALA A 13 2.94 1.31 -8.26
N SER A 14 2.14 1.07 -9.29
CA SER A 14 1.25 -0.08 -9.36
C SER A 14 1.28 -0.70 -10.74
N LEU A 15 1.26 -2.01 -10.79
CA LEU A 15 1.13 -2.78 -12.03
C LEU A 15 -0.07 -3.71 -11.88
N ALA A 16 -0.99 -3.69 -12.84
CA ALA A 16 -2.09 -4.65 -12.91
C ALA A 16 -2.09 -5.34 -14.27
N THR A 17 -2.37 -6.64 -14.29
CA THR A 17 -2.45 -7.44 -15.53
C THR A 17 -3.55 -8.49 -15.41
N ALA A 18 -4.21 -8.77 -16.54
CA ALA A 18 -5.17 -9.88 -16.63
C ALA A 18 -4.39 -11.19 -16.81
N PRO A 19 -4.49 -12.17 -15.89
CA PRO A 19 -3.85 -13.46 -16.10
C PRO A 19 -4.57 -14.22 -17.22
N VAL A 20 -3.92 -14.30 -18.37
CA VAL A 20 -4.42 -15.03 -19.56
C VAL A 20 -4.64 -16.53 -19.25
N ALA A 21 -4.03 -17.05 -18.18
CA ALA A 21 -4.06 -18.46 -17.82
C ALA A 21 -5.43 -18.99 -17.36
N PHE A 22 -6.32 -18.14 -16.80
CA PHE A 22 -7.56 -18.63 -16.18
C PHE A 22 -8.81 -18.44 -17.05
N GLY A 23 -8.72 -17.70 -18.17
CA GLY A 23 -9.84 -17.55 -19.12
C GLY A 23 -11.13 -16.96 -18.55
N ARG A 24 -11.08 -16.36 -17.34
CA ARG A 24 -12.21 -15.69 -16.69
C ARG A 24 -12.16 -14.21 -16.99
N ASP A 25 -13.21 -13.69 -17.61
CA ASP A 25 -13.33 -12.26 -17.87
C ASP A 25 -13.45 -11.48 -16.55
N GLY A 26 -12.68 -10.40 -16.44
CA GLY A 26 -12.68 -9.53 -15.26
C GLY A 26 -11.74 -9.94 -14.12
N ASP A 27 -11.00 -11.05 -14.27
CA ASP A 27 -9.91 -11.40 -13.36
C ASP A 27 -8.66 -10.55 -13.65
N TRP A 28 -7.98 -10.10 -12.61
CA TRP A 28 -6.70 -9.42 -12.74
C TRP A 28 -5.86 -9.57 -11.47
N ILE A 29 -4.54 -9.49 -11.63
CA ILE A 29 -3.59 -9.40 -10.52
C ILE A 29 -2.96 -8.01 -10.47
N GLN A 30 -2.77 -7.46 -9.28
CA GLN A 30 -2.14 -6.16 -9.05
C GLN A 30 -1.01 -6.28 -8.04
N PHE A 31 0.10 -5.64 -8.37
CA PHE A 31 1.19 -5.36 -7.46
C PHE A 31 1.23 -3.87 -7.15
N LEU A 32 1.48 -3.54 -5.88
CA LEU A 32 1.64 -2.18 -5.38
C LEU A 32 3.01 -2.08 -4.70
N PHE A 33 3.75 -1.03 -5.00
CA PHE A 33 4.97 -0.70 -4.30
C PHE A 33 5.03 0.80 -4.04
N GLY A 34 5.45 1.23 -2.85
CA GLY A 34 5.66 2.65 -2.62
C GLY A 34 6.16 3.01 -1.24
N GLN A 35 6.51 4.26 -1.10
CA GLN A 35 6.98 4.88 0.14
C GLN A 35 5.88 5.81 0.68
N PRO A 36 5.42 5.61 1.92
CA PRO A 36 4.55 6.57 2.61
C PRO A 36 5.24 7.95 2.79
N PRO A 37 4.48 9.05 2.84
CA PRO A 37 5.01 10.36 3.22
C PRO A 37 5.62 10.32 4.62
N LYS A 38 6.82 10.89 4.80
CA LYS A 38 7.45 11.08 6.12
C LYS A 38 7.42 12.54 6.56
N LEU A 39 7.39 12.78 7.87
CA LEU A 39 7.54 14.11 8.45
C LEU A 39 9.02 14.49 8.42
N THR A 40 9.37 15.60 7.78
CA THR A 40 10.77 16.04 7.69
C THR A 40 11.04 17.30 8.49
N GLN A 41 10.02 18.12 8.78
CA GLN A 41 10.19 19.35 9.56
C GLN A 41 8.96 19.72 10.39
N VAL A 42 9.22 20.22 11.61
CA VAL A 42 8.25 20.90 12.47
C VAL A 42 8.82 22.28 12.79
N SER A 43 8.04 23.33 12.53
CA SER A 43 8.50 24.72 12.71
C SER A 43 9.05 24.97 14.12
N GLY A 44 10.37 25.20 14.26
CA GLY A 44 11.04 25.55 15.52
C GLY A 44 11.88 24.46 16.18
N ARG A 45 11.94 23.24 15.62
CA ARG A 45 12.88 22.18 15.97
C ARG A 45 13.30 21.46 14.69
N GLU A 46 14.60 21.29 14.46
CA GLU A 46 15.05 20.20 13.59
C GLU A 46 14.54 18.91 14.25
N VAL A 47 13.58 18.27 13.60
CA VAL A 47 13.32 16.85 13.87
C VAL A 47 14.53 16.17 13.26
N GLU A 48 15.19 15.27 14.01
CA GLU A 48 16.17 14.36 13.40
C GLU A 48 15.52 13.85 12.12
N GLU A 49 16.13 14.12 10.95
CA GLU A 49 15.64 13.52 9.73
C GLU A 49 15.71 12.01 9.98
N ASP A 50 14.56 11.33 10.09
CA ASP A 50 14.53 9.87 10.00
C ASP A 50 15.17 9.54 8.65
N GLU A 51 16.44 9.13 8.68
CA GLU A 51 17.17 8.66 7.50
C GLU A 51 16.50 7.39 6.95
N ASP A 52 15.73 6.73 7.80
CA ASP A 52 15.03 5.49 7.54
C ASP A 52 13.78 5.67 6.68
N THR A 53 13.55 4.67 5.85
CA THR A 53 12.54 4.71 4.81
C THR A 53 11.61 3.51 4.91
N SER A 54 10.35 3.75 5.27
CA SER A 54 9.30 2.74 5.19
C SER A 54 8.93 2.47 3.74
N PHE A 55 8.81 1.19 3.39
CA PHE A 55 8.25 0.78 2.11
C PHE A 55 7.01 -0.07 2.34
N ARG A 56 6.04 0.07 1.44
CA ARG A 56 4.86 -0.79 1.36
C ARG A 56 4.92 -1.61 0.08
N PHE A 57 4.70 -2.91 0.23
CA PHE A 57 4.59 -3.86 -0.88
C PHE A 57 3.24 -4.54 -0.78
N GLY A 58 2.49 -4.63 -1.87
CA GLY A 58 1.18 -5.26 -1.91
C GLY A 58 1.02 -6.16 -3.12
N SER A 59 0.27 -7.23 -2.94
CA SER A 59 -0.18 -8.13 -3.99
C SER A 59 -1.66 -8.43 -3.79
N PHE A 60 -2.45 -8.26 -4.84
CA PHE A 60 -3.90 -8.41 -4.80
C PHE A 60 -4.35 -9.16 -6.05
N TYR A 61 -5.26 -10.11 -5.89
CA TYR A 61 -5.86 -10.82 -7.00
C TYR A 61 -7.37 -10.60 -6.99
N GLN A 62 -7.94 -10.17 -8.12
CA GLN A 62 -9.37 -10.09 -8.32
C GLN A 62 -9.86 -11.35 -9.02
N VAL A 63 -10.85 -11.99 -8.42
CA VAL A 63 -11.62 -13.08 -9.00
C VAL A 63 -13.07 -12.63 -9.12
N ARG A 64 -13.57 -12.51 -10.35
CA ARG A 64 -14.99 -12.29 -10.61
C ARG A 64 -15.69 -13.65 -10.54
N LEU A 65 -16.42 -13.93 -9.47
CA LEU A 65 -17.10 -15.22 -9.27
C LEU A 65 -18.36 -15.35 -10.13
N THR A 66 -19.16 -14.29 -10.15
CA THR A 66 -20.34 -14.07 -11.02
C THR A 66 -20.33 -12.64 -11.52
N ASP A 67 -21.33 -12.22 -12.31
CA ASP A 67 -21.43 -10.84 -12.79
C ASP A 67 -21.66 -9.83 -11.66
N GLU A 68 -22.21 -10.30 -10.52
CA GLU A 68 -22.59 -9.51 -9.35
C GLU A 68 -21.63 -9.69 -8.17
N ILE A 69 -20.83 -10.77 -8.15
CA ILE A 69 -19.99 -11.14 -7.01
C ILE A 69 -18.52 -11.16 -7.43
N THR A 70 -17.74 -10.28 -6.81
CA THR A 70 -16.29 -10.20 -6.99
C THR A 70 -15.57 -10.37 -5.66
N VAL A 71 -14.53 -11.22 -5.63
CA VAL A 71 -13.68 -11.43 -4.46
C VAL A 71 -12.26 -11.00 -4.79
N ARG A 72 -11.65 -10.27 -3.86
CA ARG A 72 -10.31 -9.69 -3.96
C ARG A 72 -9.48 -10.06 -2.74
N PRO A 73 -8.92 -11.28 -2.67
CA PRO A 73 -7.87 -11.58 -1.71
C PRO A 73 -6.62 -10.74 -2.01
N GLY A 74 -5.88 -10.41 -0.97
CA GLY A 74 -4.57 -9.81 -1.13
C GLY A 74 -3.80 -9.76 0.17
N MET A 75 -2.54 -9.37 0.05
CA MET A 75 -1.64 -9.19 1.16
C MET A 75 -0.79 -7.96 0.94
N PHE A 76 -0.34 -7.34 2.02
CA PHE A 76 0.70 -6.33 1.93
C PHE A 76 1.62 -6.38 3.14
N ALA A 77 2.85 -5.94 2.93
CA ALA A 77 3.85 -5.76 3.95
C ALA A 77 4.22 -4.28 4.06
N VAL A 78 4.55 -3.83 5.27
CA VAL A 78 5.11 -2.50 5.53
C VAL A 78 6.38 -2.67 6.33
N THR A 79 7.51 -2.26 5.77
CA THR A 79 8.82 -2.27 6.44
C THR A 79 8.99 -1.00 7.28
N ASN A 80 9.82 -1.10 8.32
CA ASN A 80 10.28 0.03 9.14
C ASN A 80 9.11 0.93 9.52
N LEU A 81 8.14 0.40 10.27
CA LEU A 81 6.94 1.15 10.63
C LEU A 81 7.31 2.51 11.22
N GLU A 82 6.53 3.53 10.87
CA GLU A 82 6.77 4.91 11.32
C GLU A 82 8.11 5.50 10.88
N HIS A 83 8.76 4.90 9.88
CA HIS A 83 10.09 5.28 9.37
C HIS A 83 11.22 5.01 10.35
N ASP A 84 11.15 3.92 11.11
CA ASP A 84 12.18 3.51 12.07
C ASP A 84 12.69 2.09 11.72
N GLU A 85 13.98 1.92 11.44
CA GLU A 85 14.57 0.63 11.08
C GLU A 85 14.58 -0.41 12.20
N SER A 86 14.43 0.02 13.45
CA SER A 86 14.30 -0.87 14.59
C SER A 86 12.90 -1.49 14.69
N ASN A 87 11.92 -0.93 13.97
CA ASN A 87 10.57 -1.44 13.94
C ASN A 87 10.40 -2.63 12.99
N ASN A 88 9.74 -3.67 13.51
CA ASN A 88 9.47 -4.89 12.76
C ASN A 88 8.56 -4.65 11.55
N THR A 89 8.79 -5.43 10.49
CA THR A 89 7.90 -5.47 9.33
C THR A 89 6.54 -6.06 9.72
N ILE A 90 5.45 -5.39 9.35
CA ILE A 90 4.09 -5.92 9.50
C ILE A 90 3.67 -6.60 8.21
N PHE A 91 3.06 -7.77 8.34
CA PHE A 91 2.34 -8.45 7.27
C PHE A 91 0.84 -8.43 7.54
N VAL A 92 0.07 -8.01 6.55
CA VAL A 92 -1.39 -7.94 6.63
C VAL A 92 -2.00 -8.74 5.48
N TRP A 93 -2.91 -9.64 5.83
CA TRP A 93 -3.76 -10.35 4.88
C TRP A 93 -5.13 -9.67 4.81
N THR A 94 -5.69 -9.61 3.61
CA THR A 94 -6.95 -8.94 3.34
C THR A 94 -7.85 -9.81 2.47
N LEU A 95 -9.14 -9.75 2.73
CA LEU A 95 -10.17 -10.33 1.89
C LEU A 95 -11.25 -9.29 1.68
N ARG A 96 -11.41 -8.84 0.42
CA ARG A 96 -12.46 -7.91 0.04
C ARG A 96 -13.48 -8.62 -0.83
N THR A 97 -14.75 -8.53 -0.49
CA THR A 97 -15.85 -9.03 -1.32
C THR A 97 -16.73 -7.86 -1.73
N ILE A 98 -17.10 -7.81 -3.00
CA ILE A 98 -17.94 -6.77 -3.61
C ILE A 98 -19.19 -7.47 -4.14
N PHE A 99 -20.35 -6.94 -3.77
CA PHE A 99 -21.65 -7.36 -4.27
C PHE A 99 -22.30 -6.20 -5.01
N GLU A 100 -22.71 -6.41 -6.25
CA GLU A 100 -23.38 -5.44 -7.11
C GLU A 100 -24.85 -5.88 -7.27
N PHE A 101 -25.80 -4.99 -6.97
CA PHE A 101 -27.25 -5.27 -6.94
C PHE A 101 -28.02 -4.29 -7.82
#